data_AF-A0A0A9YVJ6-F1
#
_entry.id   AF-A0A0A9YVJ6-F1
#
_cell.length_a   1.000
_cell.length_b   1.000
_cell.length_c   1.000
_cell.angle_alpha   90.00
_cell.angle_beta   90.00
_cell.angle_gamma   90.00
#
_symmetry.space_group_name_H-M   'P 1'
#
loop_
_entity.id
_entity.type
_entity.pdbx_description
1 polymer ?
#
loop_
_entity_poly.entity_id
_entity_poly.type
_entity_poly.pdbx_seq_one_letter_code
_entity_poly.pdbx_strand_id
1 'polypeptide(L)'
;NCEAFSTGKPIYWPQDPDKTPDLIDFFITKNISANYLLVEENFDLSSDHSPIILTLSDRIIQKPSNPALVNQKTNWELFKQEICRHIDLSKSLQSPEEIEHELEHL
;
A
#
# COMPACT_ATOMS: atom_id res chain seq x y z
N ASN A 1 15.93 -17.63 14.23
CA ASN A 1 15.35 -16.29 14.41
C ASN A 1 13.87 -16.39 14.03
N CYS A 2 12.98 -15.65 14.69
CA CYS A 2 11.58 -15.56 14.26
C CYS A 2 11.42 -14.29 13.42
N GLU A 3 10.59 -14.35 12.39
CA GLU A 3 10.31 -13.23 11.49
C GLU A 3 8.80 -12.96 11.48
N ALA A 4 8.42 -11.69 11.48
CA ALA A 4 7.04 -11.25 11.39
C ALA A 4 6.70 -10.84 9.96
N PHE A 5 5.50 -11.21 9.50
CA PHE A 5 5.02 -10.94 8.15
C PHE A 5 3.62 -10.31 8.19
N SER A 6 3.47 -9.20 7.48
CA SER A 6 2.22 -8.48 7.29
C SER A 6 2.19 -7.89 5.87
N THR A 7 1.06 -7.29 5.49
CA THR A 7 0.91 -6.57 4.22
C THR A 7 1.57 -5.18 4.25
N GLY A 8 1.93 -4.68 5.43
CA GLY A 8 2.45 -3.33 5.64
C GLY A 8 1.39 -2.22 5.54
N LYS A 9 0.10 -2.56 5.44
CA LYS A 9 -1.03 -1.64 5.36
C LYS A 9 -1.94 -1.81 6.60
N PRO A 10 -2.70 -0.78 7.00
CA PRO A 10 -3.72 -0.94 8.03
C PRO A 10 -4.74 -2.01 7.65
N ILE A 11 -5.11 -2.83 8.63
CA ILE A 11 -6.12 -3.88 8.48
C ILE A 11 -7.20 -3.80 9.55
N TYR A 12 -7.02 -2.97 10.58
CA TYR A 12 -8.06 -2.58 11.51
C TYR A 12 -8.67 -1.25 11.08
N TRP A 13 -10.01 -1.21 11.00
CA TRP A 13 -10.80 -0.07 10.55
C TRP A 13 -11.82 0.33 11.63
N PRO A 14 -11.42 1.20 12.58
CA PRO A 14 -12.30 1.58 13.67
C PRO A 14 -13.54 2.33 13.18
N GLN A 15 -14.68 2.08 13.81
CA GLN A 15 -15.91 2.87 13.64
C GLN A 15 -15.86 4.22 14.36
N ASP A 16 -14.98 4.32 15.36
CA ASP A 16 -14.79 5.52 16.17
C ASP A 16 -13.90 6.51 15.41
N PRO A 17 -14.38 7.74 15.10
CA PRO A 17 -13.62 8.73 14.34
C PRO A 17 -12.37 9.24 15.09
N ASP A 18 -12.28 9.05 16.41
CA ASP A 18 -11.11 9.43 17.19
C ASP A 18 -9.99 8.37 17.12
N LYS A 19 -10.23 7.24 16.44
CA LYS A 19 -9.25 6.17 16.26
C LYS A 19 -8.73 6.12 14.84
N THR A 20 -7.43 5.92 14.72
CA THR A 20 -6.76 5.75 13.43
C THR A 20 -6.72 4.28 13.02
N PRO A 21 -6.85 3.96 11.72
CA PRO A 21 -6.59 2.61 11.22
C PRO A 21 -5.21 2.11 11.64
N ASP A 22 -5.10 0.82 11.97
CA ASP A 22 -3.86 0.23 12.50
C ASP A 22 -3.54 -1.14 11.88
N LEU A 23 -2.28 -1.56 11.99
CA LEU A 23 -1.77 -2.85 11.57
C LEU A 23 -1.44 -3.69 12.81
N ILE A 24 -2.41 -4.49 13.26
CA ILE A 24 -2.30 -5.26 14.51
C ILE A 24 -2.39 -6.78 14.32
N ASP A 25 -2.76 -7.26 13.14
CA ASP A 25 -2.69 -8.67 12.78
C ASP A 25 -1.49 -8.97 11.87
N PHE A 26 -0.75 -10.02 12.19
CA PHE A 26 0.45 -10.44 11.46
C PHE A 26 0.76 -11.91 11.72
N PHE A 27 1.54 -12.51 10.83
CA PHE A 27 2.05 -13.88 11.00
C PHE A 27 3.45 -13.86 11.59
N ILE A 28 3.78 -14.85 12.42
CA ILE A 28 5.15 -15.09 12.88
C ILE A 28 5.61 -16.43 12.32
N THR A 29 6.74 -16.46 11.62
CA THR A 29 7.34 -17.70 11.13
C THR A 29 8.73 -17.90 11.74
N LYS A 30 9.18 -19.15 11.75
CA LYS A 30 10.51 -19.54 12.23
C LYS A 30 11.08 -20.56 11.27
N ASN A 31 12.32 -20.34 10.85
CA ASN A 31 13.05 -21.23 9.93
C ASN A 31 12.36 -21.42 8.57
N ILE A 32 11.54 -20.47 8.12
CA ILE A 32 10.95 -20.43 6.78
C ILE A 32 11.46 -19.17 6.10
N SER A 33 12.03 -19.31 4.90
CA SER A 33 12.50 -18.16 4.13
C SER A 33 11.34 -17.37 3.56
N ALA A 34 11.40 -16.04 3.66
CA ALA A 34 10.47 -15.09 3.06
C ALA A 34 10.24 -15.28 1.54
N ASN A 35 11.12 -15.99 0.84
CA ASN A 35 11.01 -16.29 -0.60
C ASN A 35 9.91 -17.31 -0.93
N TYR A 36 9.45 -18.08 0.06
CA TYR A 36 8.37 -19.08 -0.08
C TYR A 36 7.05 -18.58 0.50
N LEU A 37 7.03 -17.32 0.96
CA LEU A 37 5.91 -16.72 1.66
C LEU A 37 5.36 -15.54 0.85
N LEU A 38 4.04 -15.51 0.73
CA LEU A 38 3.27 -14.40 0.19
C LEU A 38 2.20 -14.03 1.21
N VAL A 39 2.13 -12.76 1.57
CA VAL A 39 1.11 -12.23 2.47
C VAL A 39 0.29 -11.21 1.70
N GLU A 40 -1.02 -11.40 1.69
CA GLU A 40 -1.97 -10.59 0.94
C GLU A 40 -3.15 -10.20 1.84
N GLU A 41 -3.74 -9.05 1.55
CA GLU A 41 -4.96 -8.57 2.19
C GLU A 41 -6.18 -9.19 1.52
N ASN A 42 -7.22 -9.42 2.32
CA ASN A 42 -8.54 -9.75 1.84
C ASN A 42 -9.50 -8.64 2.27
N PHE A 43 -10.14 -8.00 1.29
CA PHE A 43 -11.06 -6.88 1.52
C PHE A 43 -12.48 -7.35 1.82
N ASP A 44 -12.61 -8.46 2.54
CA ASP A 44 -13.91 -8.88 3.02
C ASP A 44 -14.39 -7.88 4.08
N LEU A 45 -15.49 -7.17 3.78
CA LEU A 45 -16.06 -6.10 4.61
C LEU A 45 -16.98 -6.64 5.71
N SER A 46 -16.69 -7.84 6.21
CA SER A 46 -17.53 -8.56 7.18
C SER A 46 -17.22 -8.22 8.64
N SER A 47 -16.12 -7.50 8.91
CA SER A 47 -15.72 -7.03 10.24
C SER A 47 -15.07 -5.65 10.17
N ASP A 48 -14.83 -5.06 11.32
CA ASP A 48 -13.88 -3.95 11.55
C ASP A 48 -12.40 -4.35 11.36
N HIS A 49 -12.13 -5.59 10.94
CA HIS A 49 -10.82 -6.07 10.52
C HIS A 49 -10.90 -6.66 9.11
N SER A 50 -9.94 -6.31 8.25
CA SER A 50 -9.68 -6.96 6.97
C SER A 50 -8.79 -8.19 7.19
N PRO A 51 -9.21 -9.41 6.82
CA PRO A 51 -8.37 -10.59 6.98
C PRO A 51 -7.06 -10.48 6.18
N ILE A 52 -5.99 -11.05 6.71
CA ILE A 52 -4.74 -11.26 5.98
C ILE A 52 -4.50 -12.75 5.73
N ILE A 53 -3.98 -13.07 4.55
CA ILE A 53 -3.79 -14.45 4.10
C ILE A 53 -2.30 -14.66 3.84
N LEU A 54 -1.73 -15.71 4.46
CA LEU A 54 -0.38 -16.17 4.19
C LEU A 54 -0.42 -17.43 3.34
N THR A 55 0.23 -17.36 2.17
CA THR A 55 0.48 -18.51 1.30
C THR A 55 1.90 -19.01 1.53
N LEU A 56 2.02 -20.30 1.86
CA LEU A 56 3.28 -21.03 1.93
C LEU A 56 3.42 -21.93 0.70
N SER A 57 4.47 -21.70 -0.09
CA SER A 57 4.71 -22.40 -1.34
C SER A 57 5.90 -23.36 -1.24
N ASP A 58 5.85 -24.48 -1.96
CA ASP A 58 6.99 -25.39 -2.15
C ASP A 58 8.03 -24.85 -3.15
N ARG A 59 7.67 -23.80 -3.89
CA ARG A 59 8.50 -23.09 -4.87
C ARG A 59 8.70 -21.64 -4.48
N ILE A 60 9.79 -21.04 -4.97
CA ILE A 60 10.06 -19.61 -4.78
C ILE A 60 8.94 -18.79 -5.42
N ILE A 61 8.38 -17.86 -4.65
CA ILE A 61 7.36 -16.91 -5.09
C ILE A 61 8.07 -15.68 -5.67
N GLN A 62 7.80 -15.38 -6.94
CA GLN A 62 8.27 -14.15 -7.56
C GLN A 62 7.40 -12.98 -7.12
N LYS A 63 7.95 -12.10 -6.29
CA LYS A 63 7.26 -10.89 -5.83
C LYS A 63 7.40 -9.80 -6.91
N PRO A 64 6.32 -9.07 -7.23
CA PRO A 64 6.43 -7.93 -8.12
C PRO A 64 7.42 -6.92 -7.54
N SER A 65 8.24 -6.30 -8.39
CA SER A 65 9.05 -5.17 -7.96
C SER A 65 8.11 -4.04 -7.55
N ASN A 66 8.45 -3.36 -6.46
CA ASN A 66 7.75 -2.12 -6.10
C ASN A 66 7.82 -1.17 -7.30
N PRO A 67 6.68 -0.59 -7.72
CA PRO A 67 6.68 0.40 -8.78
C PRO A 67 7.54 1.57 -8.33
N ALA A 68 8.52 1.92 -9.15
CA ALA A 68 9.38 3.06 -8.92
C ALA A 68 9.08 4.13 -9.96
N LEU A 69 8.90 5.38 -9.50
CA LEU A 69 8.70 6.53 -10.39
C LEU A 69 9.92 6.79 -11.29
N VAL A 70 11.10 6.32 -10.86
CA VAL A 70 12.37 6.54 -11.53
C VAL A 70 13.22 5.28 -11.51
N ASN A 71 14.14 5.18 -12.46
CA ASN A 71 15.13 4.12 -12.52
C ASN A 71 16.52 4.70 -12.89
N GLN A 72 17.53 3.84 -12.98
CA GLN A 72 18.91 4.27 -13.25
C GLN A 72 19.12 4.96 -14.61
N LYS A 73 18.15 4.85 -15.53
CA LYS A 73 18.17 5.45 -16.87
C LYS A 73 17.21 6.64 -16.99
N THR A 74 16.62 7.12 -15.90
CA THR A 74 15.71 8.26 -15.95
C THR A 74 16.45 9.52 -16.42
N ASN A 75 15.93 10.16 -17.48
CA ASN A 75 16.36 11.49 -17.88
C ASN A 75 15.72 12.52 -16.95
N TRP A 76 16.50 13.04 -16.00
CA TRP A 76 16.02 13.96 -14.98
C TRP A 76 15.50 15.29 -15.51
N GLU A 77 16.07 15.78 -16.61
CA GLU A 77 15.65 17.06 -17.20
C GLU A 77 14.27 16.92 -17.85
N LEU A 78 14.08 15.87 -18.66
CA LEU A 78 12.78 15.57 -19.26
C LEU A 78 11.73 15.26 -18.18
N PHE A 79 12.10 14.46 -17.16
CA PHE A 79 11.22 14.15 -16.04
C PHE A 79 10.72 15.42 -15.34
N LYS A 80 11.62 16.35 -15.04
CA LYS A 80 11.26 17.63 -14.43
C LYS A 80 10.31 18.44 -15.32
N GLN A 81 10.60 18.53 -16.62
CA GLN A 81 9.76 19.27 -17.56
C GLN A 81 8.35 18.68 -17.65
N GLU A 82 8.23 17.36 -17.74
CA GLU A 82 6.93 16.68 -17.81
C GLU A 82 6.13 16.79 -16.51
N ILE A 83 6.79 16.73 -15.35
CA ILE A 83 6.15 16.96 -14.05
C ILE A 83 5.64 18.40 -13.96
N CYS A 84 6.47 19.39 -14.27
CA CYS A 84 6.05 20.79 -14.23
C CYS A 84 4.96 21.13 -15.27
N ARG A 85 4.90 20.40 -16.38
CA ARG A 85 3.90 20.61 -17.43
C ARG A 85 2.53 20.04 -17.08
N HIS A 86 2.48 18.91 -16.38
CA HIS A 86 1.23 18.18 -16.13
C HIS A 86 0.72 18.24 -14.70
N ILE A 87 1.60 18.53 -13.73
CA ILE A 87 1.20 18.62 -12.32
C ILE A 87 0.94 20.09 -12.01
N ASP A 88 -0.34 20.44 -11.89
CA ASP A 88 -0.75 21.75 -11.38
C ASP A 88 -0.71 21.74 -9.85
N LEU A 89 0.36 22.28 -9.28
CA LEU A 89 0.55 22.39 -7.82
C LEU A 89 -0.29 23.52 -7.20
N SER A 90 -1.06 24.28 -7.98
CA SER A 90 -1.90 25.37 -7.47
C SER A 90 -3.25 24.90 -6.93
N LYS A 91 -3.66 23.66 -7.23
CA LYS A 91 -4.86 23.04 -6.66
C LYS A 91 -4.59 22.58 -5.23
N SER A 92 -4.89 23.45 -4.28
CA SER A 92 -4.95 23.11 -2.88
C SER A 92 -6.19 22.23 -2.63
N LEU A 93 -5.99 21.00 -2.16
CA LEU A 93 -7.05 20.11 -1.69
C LEU A 93 -7.03 20.12 -0.16
N GLN A 94 -7.38 21.26 0.44
CA GLN A 94 -7.29 21.44 1.89
C GLN A 94 -8.63 21.24 2.59
N SER A 95 -9.74 21.29 1.85
CA SER A 95 -11.07 21.03 2.38
C SER A 95 -11.69 19.75 1.80
N PRO A 96 -12.51 19.03 2.59
CA PRO A 96 -13.29 17.88 2.11
C PRO A 96 -14.10 18.20 0.84
N GLU A 97 -14.65 19.41 0.75
CA GLU A 97 -15.47 19.85 -0.37
C GLU A 97 -14.66 20.06 -1.65
N GLU A 98 -13.43 20.57 -1.56
CA GLU A 98 -12.50 20.66 -2.71
C GLU A 98 -12.10 19.26 -3.22
N ILE A 99 -11.94 18.29 -2.31
CA ILE A 99 -11.61 16.90 -2.67
C ILE A 99 -12.80 16.27 -3.41
N GLU A 100 -14.01 16.41 -2.90
CA GLU A 100 -15.22 15.85 -3.52
C GLU A 100 -15.48 16.46 -4.90
N HIS A 101 -15.34 17.79 -5.03
CA HIS A 101 -15.50 18.49 -6.30
C HIS A 101 -14.47 18.06 -7.37
N GLU A 102 -13.22 17.81 -6.99
CA GLU A 102 -12.20 17.34 -7.93
C GLU A 102 -12.38 15.86 -8.30
N LEU A 103 -12.98 15.03 -7.44
CA LEU A 103 -13.36 13.65 -7.77
C LEU A 103 -14.48 13.59 -8.82
N GLU A 104 -15.39 14.55 -8.85
CA GLU A 104 -16.42 14.66 -9.90
C GLU A 104 -15.87 15.08 -11.28
N HIS A 105 -14.62 15.52 -11.33
CA HIS A 105 -13.93 15.98 -12.55
C HIS A 105 -12.81 15.05 -13.03
N LEU A 106 -12.67 13.88 -12.39
CA LEU A 106 -11.80 12.77 -12.79
C LEU A 106 -12.53 11.80 -13.74
#